data_AF-A0A921R3C5-F1
#
_entry.id   AF-A0A921R3C5-F1
#
_cell.length_a   1.000
_cell.length_b   1.000
_cell.length_c   1.000
_cell.angle_alpha   90.00
_cell.angle_beta   90.00
_cell.angle_gamma   90.00
#
_symmetry.space_group_name_H-M   'P 1'
#
loop_
_entity.id
_entity.type
_entity.pdbx_description
1 polymer ?
#
loop_
_entity_poly.entity_id
_entity_poly.type
_entity_poly.pdbx_seq_one_letter_code
_entity_poly.pdbx_strand_id
1 'polypeptide(L)'
;MYGLEMKLWLTATLWFSVTATSKVLRLQSRSQLTLKKIVSDPTCEVCGLHEETQSHIFYHCDMAAQFWSRMAMNVPSDPTNLLSWNRPASVAQEGFSSFVALCHWQLWKARNEKVFRQCTTGVQQILRQCSAVSVQWEARLPPSKRHVVQAWGQLFEAARQGEG
;
A
#
# COMPACT_ATOMS: atom_id res chain seq x y z
N MET A 1 -14.52 -22.90 -8.83
CA MET A 1 -14.93 -21.92 -7.79
C MET A 1 -14.05 -20.65 -7.80
N TYR A 2 -13.73 -20.10 -8.98
CA TYR A 2 -12.88 -18.89 -9.14
C TYR A 2 -13.67 -17.64 -9.55
N GLY A 3 -15.01 -17.73 -9.59
CA GLY A 3 -15.89 -16.65 -10.05
C GLY A 3 -16.22 -15.57 -9.00
N LEU A 4 -15.89 -15.77 -7.72
CA LEU A 4 -16.11 -14.76 -6.68
C LEU A 4 -14.96 -13.74 -6.58
N GLU A 5 -13.72 -14.10 -6.92
CA GLU A 5 -12.61 -13.14 -7.02
C GLU A 5 -12.72 -12.22 -8.25
N MET A 6 -13.45 -12.65 -9.27
CA MET A 6 -13.66 -11.86 -10.49
C MET A 6 -14.59 -10.66 -10.26
N LYS A 7 -15.56 -10.79 -9.33
CA LYS A 7 -16.42 -9.66 -8.92
C LYS A 7 -15.65 -8.62 -8.10
N LEU A 8 -14.60 -9.03 -7.38
CA LEU A 8 -13.74 -8.12 -6.63
C LEU A 8 -12.82 -7.29 -7.55
N TRP A 9 -12.44 -7.80 -8.72
CA TRP A 9 -11.57 -7.09 -9.67
C TRP A 9 -12.31 -6.05 -10.53
N LEU A 10 -13.54 -6.31 -10.96
CA LEU A 10 -14.37 -5.27 -11.59
C LEU A 10 -14.79 -4.20 -10.57
N THR A 11 -14.90 -4.54 -9.28
CA THR A 11 -15.03 -3.52 -8.23
C THR A 11 -13.73 -2.79 -7.93
N ALA A 12 -12.55 -3.32 -8.24
CA ALA A 12 -11.27 -2.67 -7.98
C ALA A 12 -11.01 -1.53 -8.98
N THR A 13 -11.31 -1.72 -10.26
CA THR A 13 -11.29 -0.63 -11.26
C THR A 13 -12.40 0.40 -11.02
N LEU A 14 -13.60 -0.02 -10.58
CA LEU A 14 -14.63 0.91 -10.10
C LEU A 14 -14.29 1.55 -8.74
N TRP A 15 -13.39 0.97 -7.94
CA TRP A 15 -12.87 1.59 -6.72
C TRP A 15 -11.96 2.77 -7.08
N PHE A 16 -11.09 2.61 -8.08
CA PHE A 16 -10.23 3.69 -8.56
C PHE A 16 -11.01 4.85 -9.18
N SER A 17 -12.21 4.64 -9.74
CA SER A 17 -13.06 5.72 -10.27
C SER A 17 -14.07 6.30 -9.26
N VAL A 18 -14.42 5.61 -8.17
CA VAL A 18 -15.42 6.07 -7.18
C VAL A 18 -14.80 6.62 -5.88
N THR A 19 -13.46 6.71 -5.79
CA THR A 19 -12.78 7.33 -4.63
C THR A 19 -11.96 8.57 -4.97
N ALA A 20 -12.17 9.17 -6.15
CA ALA A 20 -11.41 10.35 -6.56
C ALA A 20 -11.73 11.64 -5.78
N THR A 21 -12.70 11.68 -4.85
CA THR A 21 -12.99 12.95 -4.12
C THR A 21 -13.44 12.87 -2.65
N SER A 22 -13.66 11.72 -1.99
CA SER A 22 -14.12 11.73 -0.56
C SER A 22 -13.95 10.45 0.29
N LYS A 23 -13.24 9.40 -0.16
CA LYS A 23 -13.30 8.06 0.49
C LYS A 23 -12.08 7.64 1.33
N VAL A 24 -11.11 8.53 1.50
CA VAL A 24 -10.02 8.40 2.49
C VAL A 24 -10.60 8.30 3.92
N LEU A 25 -11.77 8.89 4.18
CA LEU A 25 -12.54 8.86 5.44
C LEU A 25 -13.15 7.50 5.89
N ARG A 26 -12.89 6.36 5.21
CA ARG A 26 -13.57 5.07 5.53
C ARG A 26 -12.69 3.93 6.03
N LEU A 27 -11.38 4.11 6.11
CA LEU A 27 -10.49 3.06 6.62
C LEU A 27 -10.83 2.80 8.11
N GLN A 28 -11.06 1.54 8.49
CA GLN A 28 -11.34 1.18 9.89
C GLN A 28 -10.04 1.14 10.71
N SER A 29 -9.42 2.32 10.88
CA SER A 29 -8.33 2.49 11.82
C SER A 29 -8.85 2.37 13.26
N ARG A 30 -8.00 2.01 14.22
CA ARG A 30 -8.45 1.84 15.60
C ARG A 30 -8.94 3.15 16.21
N SER A 31 -8.35 4.30 15.90
CA SER A 31 -8.92 5.61 16.26
C SER A 31 -10.38 5.75 15.83
N GLN A 32 -10.70 5.39 14.58
CA GLN A 32 -12.06 5.46 14.05
C GLN A 32 -13.01 4.44 14.69
N LEU A 33 -12.51 3.24 15.00
CA LEU A 33 -13.29 2.21 15.68
C LEU A 33 -13.57 2.58 17.15
N THR A 34 -12.65 3.28 17.81
CA THR A 34 -12.86 3.81 19.17
C THR A 34 -13.92 4.90 19.18
N LEU A 35 -13.90 5.83 18.20
CA LEU A 35 -14.97 6.83 18.05
C LEU A 35 -16.35 6.18 17.85
N LYS A 36 -16.40 5.03 17.15
CA LYS A 36 -17.62 4.24 16.96
C LYS A 36 -17.96 3.32 18.14
N LYS A 37 -17.16 3.34 19.22
CA LYS A 37 -17.31 2.47 20.40
C LYS A 37 -17.26 0.97 20.07
N ILE A 38 -16.60 0.60 18.96
CA ILE A 38 -16.42 -0.80 18.56
C ILE A 38 -15.22 -1.41 19.30
N VAL A 39 -14.20 -0.59 19.57
CA VAL A 39 -13.04 -0.96 20.37
C VAL A 39 -12.77 0.09 21.44
N SER A 40 -12.05 -0.28 22.50
CA SER A 40 -11.74 0.63 23.63
C SER A 40 -10.39 1.33 23.51
N ASP A 41 -9.45 0.74 22.78
CA ASP A 41 -8.07 1.20 22.68
C ASP A 41 -7.71 1.52 21.22
N PRO A 42 -7.33 2.79 20.91
CA PRO A 42 -6.94 3.20 19.57
C PRO A 42 -5.48 2.83 19.21
N THR A 43 -4.71 2.22 20.09
CA THR A 43 -3.30 1.83 19.85
C THR A 43 -3.17 0.86 18.68
N CYS A 44 -2.20 1.08 17.80
CA CYS A 44 -1.95 0.22 16.64
C CYS A 44 -1.48 -1.18 17.06
N GLU A 45 -2.20 -2.21 16.62
CA GLU A 45 -1.85 -3.62 16.91
C GLU A 45 -0.61 -4.13 16.15
N VAL A 46 -0.13 -3.36 15.16
CA VAL A 46 1.08 -3.71 14.42
C VAL A 46 2.33 -3.32 15.18
N CYS A 47 2.45 -2.05 15.59
CA CYS A 47 3.63 -1.57 16.33
C CYS A 47 3.45 -1.62 17.85
N GLY A 48 2.23 -1.50 18.36
CA GLY A 48 1.93 -1.45 19.80
C GLY A 48 2.34 -0.15 20.50
N LEU A 49 2.78 0.87 19.76
CA LEU A 49 3.42 2.06 20.33
C LEU A 49 2.60 3.35 20.22
N HIS A 50 1.84 3.50 19.12
CA HIS A 50 1.19 4.77 18.78
C HIS A 50 -0.28 4.57 18.43
N GLU A 51 -1.04 5.67 18.47
CA GLU A 51 -2.43 5.69 18.02
C GLU A 51 -2.55 5.34 16.53
N GLU A 52 -3.46 4.42 16.20
CA GLU A 52 -3.67 3.97 14.83
C GLU A 52 -4.61 4.89 14.05
N THR A 53 -4.01 5.92 13.46
CA THR A 53 -4.66 6.74 12.42
C THR A 53 -4.36 6.20 11.03
N GLN A 54 -5.07 6.71 10.02
CA GLN A 54 -4.75 6.39 8.62
C GLN A 54 -3.33 6.82 8.23
N SER A 55 -2.89 8.01 8.68
CA SER A 55 -1.53 8.47 8.44
C SER A 55 -0.52 7.54 9.11
N HIS A 56 -0.82 7.06 10.31
CA HIS A 56 0.02 6.07 10.99
C HIS A 56 0.14 4.78 10.17
N ILE A 57 -0.99 4.20 9.74
CA ILE A 57 -1.00 2.92 8.99
C ILE A 57 -0.15 3.00 7.72
N PHE A 58 -0.23 4.10 6.98
CA PHE A 58 0.44 4.21 5.69
C PHE A 58 1.84 4.78 5.74
N TYR A 59 2.19 5.57 6.77
CA TYR A 59 3.42 6.37 6.73
C TYR A 59 4.26 6.33 8.00
N HIS A 60 3.63 6.26 9.18
CA HIS A 60 4.36 6.44 10.46
C HIS A 60 4.46 5.19 11.33
N CYS A 61 3.74 4.13 11.00
CA CYS A 61 3.94 2.82 11.62
C CYS A 61 5.35 2.33 11.30
N ASP A 62 6.05 1.71 12.24
CA ASP A 62 7.43 1.24 12.02
C ASP A 62 7.57 0.36 10.79
N MET A 63 6.55 -0.48 10.52
CA MET A 63 6.45 -1.29 9.32
C MET A 63 6.38 -0.44 8.05
N ALA A 64 5.57 0.62 8.06
CA ALA A 64 5.41 1.53 6.91
C ALA A 64 6.67 2.39 6.70
N ALA A 65 7.23 2.95 7.77
CA ALA A 65 8.45 3.75 7.72
C ALA A 65 9.62 2.94 7.14
N GLN A 66 9.81 1.71 7.60
CA GLN A 66 10.81 0.79 7.04
C GLN A 66 10.53 0.43 5.58
N PHE A 67 9.26 0.26 5.20
CA PHE A 67 8.88 -0.04 3.82
C PHE A 67 9.24 1.09 2.86
N TRP A 68 8.89 2.35 3.19
CA TRP A 68 9.24 3.51 2.37
C TRP A 68 10.74 3.76 2.34
N SER A 69 11.42 3.62 3.49
CA SER A 69 12.88 3.74 3.60
C SER A 69 13.62 2.75 2.69
N ARG A 70 13.17 1.49 2.60
CA ARG A 70 13.79 0.49 1.71
C ARG A 70 13.63 0.79 0.23
N MET A 71 12.64 1.57 -0.16
CA MET A 71 12.45 2.03 -1.53
C MET A 71 13.16 3.37 -1.80
N ALA A 72 13.97 3.86 -0.86
CA ALA A 72 14.57 5.19 -0.87
C ALA A 72 13.55 6.32 -1.08
N MET A 73 12.32 6.15 -0.58
CA MET A 73 11.25 7.13 -0.67
C MET A 73 11.01 7.78 0.69
N ASN A 74 11.13 9.10 0.72
CA ASN A 74 10.83 9.93 1.86
C ASN A 74 9.34 10.28 1.85
N VAL A 75 8.66 9.97 2.95
CA VAL A 75 7.28 10.41 3.16
C VAL A 75 7.29 11.93 3.31
N PRO A 76 6.62 12.70 2.43
CA PRO A 76 6.56 14.16 2.56
C PRO A 76 5.61 14.58 3.68
N SER A 77 5.66 15.87 4.04
CA SER A 77 4.74 16.46 5.03
C SER A 77 3.26 16.38 4.62
N ASP A 78 2.99 16.45 3.31
CA ASP A 78 1.69 16.15 2.72
C ASP A 78 1.80 14.93 1.78
N PRO A 79 1.59 13.70 2.31
CA PRO A 79 1.62 12.48 1.52
C PRO A 79 0.51 12.39 0.46
N THR A 80 -0.53 13.22 0.55
CA THR A 80 -1.64 13.23 -0.42
C THR A 80 -1.26 13.95 -1.70
N ASN A 81 -0.32 14.89 -1.62
CA ASN A 81 0.26 15.55 -2.79
C ASN A 81 1.37 14.67 -3.40
N LEU A 82 1.02 13.90 -4.43
CA LEU A 82 1.98 13.03 -5.13
C LEU A 82 3.17 13.78 -5.76
N LEU A 83 3.06 15.09 -6.01
CA LEU A 83 4.18 15.90 -6.52
C LEU A 83 5.24 16.16 -5.46
N SER A 84 4.91 16.04 -4.17
CA SER A 84 5.83 16.25 -3.05
C SER A 84 6.71 15.03 -2.75
N TRP A 85 6.42 13.87 -3.35
CA TRP A 85 7.21 12.67 -3.16
C TRP A 85 8.49 12.70 -4.01
N ASN A 86 9.58 12.19 -3.45
CA ASN A 86 10.79 11.91 -4.22
C ASN A 86 10.59 10.62 -5.04
N ARG A 87 9.84 10.74 -6.15
CA ARG A 87 9.57 9.63 -7.05
C ARG A 87 10.88 9.02 -7.60
N PRO A 88 11.09 7.70 -7.48
CA PRO A 88 12.23 7.04 -8.10
C PRO A 88 12.22 7.23 -9.63
N ALA A 89 13.39 7.48 -10.21
CA ALA A 89 13.52 7.75 -11.66
C ALA A 89 13.01 6.57 -12.52
N SER A 90 13.10 5.35 -12.01
CA SER A 90 12.57 4.13 -12.65
C SER A 90 11.05 4.08 -12.74
N VAL A 91 10.34 4.83 -11.88
CA VAL A 91 8.88 4.86 -11.87
C VAL A 91 8.38 6.00 -12.75
N ALA A 92 7.76 5.68 -13.88
CA ALA A 92 7.21 6.68 -14.80
C ALA A 92 6.13 7.54 -14.13
N GLN A 93 6.10 8.84 -14.45
CA GLN A 93 5.13 9.79 -13.89
C GLN A 93 3.68 9.35 -14.12
N GLU A 94 3.37 8.82 -15.31
CA GLU A 94 2.02 8.33 -15.64
C GLU A 94 1.56 7.15 -14.76
N GLY A 95 2.51 6.42 -14.16
CA GLY A 95 2.25 5.26 -13.33
C GLY A 95 2.35 5.52 -11.82
N PHE A 96 2.82 6.69 -11.40
CA PHE A 96 3.24 6.90 -10.02
C PHE A 96 2.08 6.84 -9.02
N SER A 97 0.91 7.37 -9.36
CA SER A 97 -0.28 7.28 -8.50
C SER A 97 -0.71 5.83 -8.26
N SER A 98 -0.65 5.00 -9.30
CA SER A 98 -0.98 3.57 -9.23
C SER A 98 0.07 2.79 -8.44
N PHE A 99 1.35 3.16 -8.58
CA PHE A 99 2.44 2.62 -7.77
C PHE A 99 2.23 2.90 -6.28
N VAL A 100 1.98 4.15 -5.89
CA VAL A 100 1.72 4.52 -4.48
C VAL A 100 0.45 3.83 -3.96
N ALA A 101 -0.59 3.70 -4.79
CA ALA A 101 -1.80 2.95 -4.41
C ALA A 101 -1.53 1.46 -4.16
N LEU A 102 -0.67 0.82 -4.97
CA LEU A 102 -0.23 -0.56 -4.74
C LEU A 102 0.52 -0.68 -3.41
N CYS A 103 1.42 0.25 -3.10
CA CYS A 103 2.12 0.30 -1.81
C CYS A 103 1.14 0.40 -0.63
N HIS A 104 0.20 1.35 -0.69
CA HIS A 104 -0.84 1.48 0.34
C HIS A 104 -1.67 0.19 0.49
N TRP A 105 -2.07 -0.41 -0.61
CA TRP A 105 -2.83 -1.66 -0.58
C TRP A 105 -2.09 -2.77 0.16
N GLN A 106 -0.79 -2.91 -0.08
CA GLN A 106 0.03 -3.96 0.53
C GLN A 106 0.28 -3.69 2.03
N LEU A 107 0.53 -2.44 2.41
CA LEU A 107 0.62 -2.03 3.82
C LEU A 107 -0.70 -2.28 4.57
N TRP A 108 -1.83 -1.92 3.96
CA TRP A 108 -3.15 -2.17 4.55
C TRP A 108 -3.44 -3.66 4.72
N LYS A 109 -3.11 -4.49 3.71
CA LYS A 109 -3.25 -5.95 3.81
C LYS A 109 -2.39 -6.51 4.94
N ALA A 110 -1.12 -6.10 5.03
CA ALA A 110 -0.21 -6.55 6.08
C ALA A 110 -0.76 -6.19 7.49
N ARG A 111 -1.27 -4.96 7.65
CA ARG A 111 -1.96 -4.55 8.89
C ARG A 111 -3.17 -5.43 9.20
N ASN A 112 -4.00 -5.73 8.20
CA ASN A 112 -5.19 -6.55 8.42
C ASN A 112 -4.87 -8.01 8.74
N GLU A 113 -3.84 -8.60 8.15
CA GLU A 113 -3.39 -9.95 8.52
C GLU A 113 -2.95 -9.98 10.00
N LYS A 114 -2.30 -8.91 10.49
CA LYS A 114 -1.98 -8.78 11.92
C LYS A 114 -3.24 -8.70 12.77
N VAL A 115 -4.17 -7.80 12.45
CA VAL A 115 -5.39 -7.57 13.25
C VAL A 115 -6.31 -8.79 13.28
N PHE A 116 -6.57 -9.42 12.13
CA PHE A 116 -7.57 -10.49 12.04
C PHE A 116 -6.99 -11.90 12.24
N ARG A 117 -5.69 -12.09 12.00
CA ARG A 117 -5.06 -13.41 12.04
C ARG A 117 -3.84 -13.48 12.96
N GLN A 118 -3.50 -12.39 13.65
CA GLN A 118 -2.31 -12.29 14.49
C GLN A 118 -1.00 -12.63 13.75
N CYS A 119 -1.03 -12.51 12.42
CA CYS A 119 0.10 -12.84 11.54
C CYS A 119 0.89 -11.56 11.22
N THR A 120 2.12 -11.47 11.74
CA THR A 120 3.00 -10.33 11.46
C THR A 120 3.69 -10.54 10.11
N THR A 121 3.42 -9.64 9.14
CA THR A 121 4.09 -9.65 7.84
C THR A 121 5.30 -8.72 7.89
N GLY A 122 6.51 -9.27 7.71
CA GLY A 122 7.73 -8.47 7.63
C GLY A 122 7.81 -7.66 6.34
N VAL A 123 8.50 -6.52 6.37
CA VAL A 123 8.64 -5.60 5.22
C VAL A 123 9.16 -6.28 3.96
N GLN A 124 10.08 -7.24 4.12
CA GLN A 124 10.60 -8.04 3.01
C GLN A 124 9.53 -8.84 2.27
N GLN A 125 8.56 -9.38 3.02
CA GLN A 125 7.44 -10.10 2.45
C GLN A 125 6.45 -9.14 1.77
N ILE A 126 6.25 -7.94 2.32
CA ILE A 126 5.42 -6.90 1.69
C ILE A 126 6.01 -6.50 0.33
N LEU A 127 7.32 -6.23 0.26
CA LEU A 127 8.01 -5.90 -0.98
C LEU A 127 7.92 -7.03 -2.02
N ARG A 128 8.10 -8.28 -1.58
CA ARG A 128 7.88 -9.46 -2.44
C ARG A 128 6.46 -9.51 -2.99
N GLN A 129 5.45 -9.24 -2.15
CA GLN A 129 4.05 -9.20 -2.57
C GLN A 129 3.75 -8.05 -3.52
N CYS A 130 4.39 -6.89 -3.37
CA CYS A 130 4.32 -5.80 -4.33
C CYS A 130 4.86 -6.24 -5.69
N SER A 131 6.07 -6.83 -5.73
CA SER A 131 6.70 -7.32 -6.95
C SER A 131 5.84 -8.38 -7.65
N ALA A 132 5.31 -9.35 -6.90
CA ALA A 132 4.41 -10.37 -7.45
C ALA A 132 3.14 -9.78 -8.08
N VAL A 133 2.57 -8.72 -7.49
CA VAL A 133 1.41 -8.03 -8.06
C VAL A 133 1.78 -7.26 -9.33
N SER A 134 2.96 -6.62 -9.37
CA SER A 134 3.46 -5.98 -10.58
C SER A 134 3.58 -6.95 -11.76
N VAL A 135 4.11 -8.16 -11.53
CA VAL A 135 4.19 -9.22 -12.56
C VAL A 135 2.79 -9.65 -13.03
N GLN A 136 1.83 -9.79 -12.11
CA GLN A 136 0.45 -10.11 -12.46
C GLN A 136 -0.22 -9.01 -13.31
N TRP A 137 0.09 -7.74 -13.04
CA TRP A 137 -0.43 -6.62 -13.81
C TRP A 137 0.19 -6.57 -15.20
N GLU A 138 1.50 -6.83 -15.31
CA GLU A 138 2.22 -6.90 -16.58
C GLU A 138 1.55 -7.88 -17.56
N ALA A 139 1.22 -9.09 -17.08
CA ALA A 139 0.57 -10.11 -17.88
C ALA A 139 -0.81 -9.70 -18.43
N ARG A 140 -1.45 -8.69 -17.83
CA ARG A 140 -2.80 -8.21 -18.18
C ARG A 140 -2.78 -6.92 -18.99
N LEU A 141 -1.65 -6.22 -19.05
CA LEU A 141 -1.53 -4.93 -19.73
C LEU A 141 -1.16 -5.08 -21.21
N PRO A 142 -1.57 -4.12 -22.07
CA PRO A 142 -1.08 -4.02 -23.43
C PRO A 142 0.46 -3.94 -23.45
N PRO A 143 1.13 -4.52 -24.48
CA PRO A 143 2.59 -4.52 -24.56
C PRO A 143 3.24 -3.14 -24.37
N SER A 144 2.61 -2.08 -24.89
CA SER A 144 3.10 -0.70 -24.78
C SER A 144 3.16 -0.16 -23.35
N LYS A 145 2.44 -0.76 -22.38
CA LYS A 145 2.37 -0.32 -20.98
C LYS A 145 3.06 -1.28 -20.00
N ARG A 146 3.54 -2.43 -20.45
CA ARG A 146 4.21 -3.43 -19.59
C ARG A 146 5.47 -2.90 -18.93
N HIS A 147 6.25 -2.10 -19.65
CA HIS A 147 7.50 -1.51 -19.14
C HIS A 147 7.30 -0.71 -17.84
N VAL A 148 6.14 -0.05 -17.69
CA VAL A 148 5.82 0.73 -16.49
C VAL A 148 5.78 -0.15 -15.25
N VAL A 149 5.03 -1.26 -15.32
CA VAL A 149 4.88 -2.18 -14.16
C VAL A 149 6.09 -3.10 -13.97
N GLN A 150 6.82 -3.42 -15.04
CA GLN A 150 8.11 -4.12 -14.95
C GLN A 150 9.11 -3.33 -14.11
N ALA A 151 9.22 -2.02 -14.36
CA ALA A 151 10.10 -1.14 -13.58
C ALA A 151 9.73 -1.11 -12.10
N TRP A 152 8.44 -1.17 -11.76
CA TRP A 152 7.99 -1.29 -10.37
C TRP A 152 8.43 -2.62 -9.74
N GLY A 153 8.24 -3.73 -10.46
CA GLY A 153 8.63 -5.06 -9.99
C GLY A 153 10.13 -5.15 -9.69
N GLN A 154 10.96 -4.58 -10.56
CA GLN A 154 12.41 -4.46 -10.37
C GLN A 154 12.75 -3.61 -9.14
N LEU A 155 12.12 -2.44 -8.99
CA LEU A 155 12.33 -1.57 -7.83
C LEU A 155 11.98 -2.27 -6.51
N PHE A 156 10.82 -2.96 -6.44
CA PHE A 156 10.43 -3.69 -5.23
C PHE A 156 11.40 -4.81 -4.89
N GLU A 157 11.95 -5.49 -5.90
CA GLU A 157 12.91 -6.58 -5.70
C GLU A 157 14.28 -6.05 -5.24
N ALA A 158 14.76 -4.94 -5.80
CA ALA A 158 15.97 -4.26 -5.34
C ALA A 158 15.83 -3.79 -3.87
N ALA A 159 14.72 -3.13 -3.55
CA ALA A 159 14.39 -2.70 -2.19
C ALA A 159 14.32 -3.87 -1.20
N ARG A 160 13.88 -5.05 -1.67
CA ARG A 160 13.84 -6.30 -0.88
C ARG A 160 15.24 -6.81 -0.57
N GLN A 161 16.14 -6.76 -1.55
CA GLN A 161 17.52 -7.25 -1.39
C GLN A 161 18.39 -6.28 -0.56
N GLY A 162 17.94 -5.03 -0.37
CA GLY A 162 18.67 -3.99 0.36
C GLY A 162 19.58 -3.16 -0.55
N GLU A 163 19.31 -3.16 -1.86
CA GLU A 163 20.08 -2.47 -2.90
C GLU A 163 19.39 -1.16 -3.35
N GLY A 164 18.39 -0.70 -2.60
CA GLY A 164 17.53 0.45 -2.93
C GLY A 164 18.07 1.79 -2.47
#